data_AF-A0A2H6HTD4-F1
#
_entry.id   AF-A0A2H6HTD4-F1
#
_cell.length_a   1.000
_cell.length_b   1.000
_cell.length_c   1.000
_cell.angle_alpha   90.00
_cell.angle_beta   90.00
_cell.angle_gamma   90.00
#
_symmetry.space_group_name_H-M   'P 1'
#
loop_
_entity.id
_entity.type
_entity.pdbx_description
1 polymer ?
#
loop_
_entity_poly.entity_id
_entity_poly.type
_entity_poly.pdbx_seq_one_letter_code
_entity_poly.pdbx_strand_id
1 'polypeptide(L)'
;MEILNFTIDELERWFLMLFRIGSMLMVMPVFGYNSIPALARIAVAFLVTSVLFPMHPEMQLTLMPGVLEFFAVIIREVFIGLSIGLVTIFIFTGVQFAGYIMGHSMGFSMINTIDPMSEQNMPLLGQILTMLALVIFLMMDGHHFLLMAVDESFVQIPIGTGALSDKAIQGFAMLSADIFNIGIKLAAPVLVTILVSEVALGIVARTVPQMNVWIIGFPLKIMVGLVTLSLALPMIVYVFQKVYRGWQGDVIDFIRALVNT
;
A
#
# COMPACT_ATOMS: atom_id res chain seq x y z
N MET A 1 18.84 -36.77 18.93
CA MET A 1 18.81 -36.43 17.49
C MET A 1 17.41 -36.68 16.93
N GLU A 2 16.38 -36.05 17.50
CA GLU A 2 14.97 -36.19 17.04
C GLU A 2 14.37 -34.84 16.61
N ILE A 3 15.19 -33.78 16.59
CA ILE A 3 14.78 -32.38 16.35
C ILE A 3 14.55 -32.08 14.86
N LEU A 4 14.74 -33.07 13.98
CA LEU A 4 14.66 -32.95 12.52
C LEU A 4 13.89 -34.12 11.87
N ASN A 5 12.95 -34.76 12.58
CA ASN A 5 12.01 -35.69 11.95
C ASN A 5 10.88 -34.90 11.24
N PHE A 6 11.26 -34.01 10.32
CA PHE A 6 10.29 -33.36 9.45
C PHE A 6 9.74 -34.40 8.48
N THR A 7 8.43 -34.59 8.51
CA THR A 7 7.74 -35.40 7.50
C THR A 7 7.75 -34.63 6.17
N ILE A 8 7.74 -35.34 5.04
CA ILE A 8 7.69 -34.70 3.70
C ILE A 8 6.49 -33.73 3.63
N ASP A 9 5.35 -34.13 4.19
CA ASP A 9 4.13 -33.31 4.26
C ASP A 9 4.33 -32.00 5.05
N GLU A 10 5.12 -32.05 6.13
CA GLU A 10 5.44 -30.87 6.94
C GLU A 10 6.33 -29.91 6.18
N LEU A 11 7.28 -30.44 5.40
CA LEU A 11 8.16 -29.65 4.55
C LEU A 11 7.37 -28.99 3.40
N GLU A 12 6.48 -29.72 2.74
CA GLU A 12 5.61 -29.17 1.69
C GLU A 12 4.72 -28.05 2.23
N ARG A 13 4.08 -28.27 3.39
CA ARG A 13 3.27 -27.25 4.07
C ARG A 13 4.08 -26.01 4.38
N TRP A 14 5.28 -26.18 4.93
CA TRP A 14 6.16 -25.08 5.28
C TRP A 14 6.55 -24.26 4.04
N PHE A 15 6.86 -24.90 2.90
CA PHE A 15 7.14 -24.20 1.65
C PHE A 15 5.92 -23.42 1.13
N LEU A 16 4.72 -23.99 1.19
CA LEU A 16 3.50 -23.30 0.76
C LEU A 16 3.21 -22.06 1.62
N MET A 17 3.38 -22.16 2.95
CA MET A 17 3.33 -20.99 3.85
C MET A 17 4.36 -19.93 3.45
N LEU A 18 5.60 -20.35 3.17
CA LEU A 18 6.67 -19.45 2.75
C LEU A 18 6.32 -18.72 1.46
N PHE A 19 5.73 -19.39 0.46
CA PHE A 19 5.35 -18.75 -0.80
C PHE A 19 4.25 -17.70 -0.61
N ARG A 20 3.22 -17.98 0.19
CA ARG A 20 2.16 -16.99 0.53
C ARG A 20 2.76 -15.81 1.30
N ILE A 21 3.49 -16.06 2.38
CA ILE A 21 4.09 -15.00 3.22
C ILE A 21 5.08 -14.18 2.40
N GLY A 22 5.93 -14.84 1.62
CA GLY A 22 6.91 -14.20 0.75
C GLY A 22 6.25 -13.27 -0.27
N SER A 23 5.17 -13.71 -0.93
CA SER A 23 4.46 -12.88 -1.91
C SER A 23 3.69 -11.74 -1.26
N MET A 24 3.12 -11.92 -0.05
CA MET A 24 2.55 -10.84 0.75
C MET A 24 3.58 -9.77 1.08
N LEU A 25 4.71 -10.18 1.69
CA LEU A 25 5.76 -9.26 2.15
C LEU A 25 6.45 -8.51 1.00
N MET A 26 6.45 -9.07 -0.21
CA MET A 26 6.95 -8.38 -1.40
C MET A 26 6.15 -7.12 -1.75
N VAL A 27 4.86 -7.08 -1.43
CA VAL A 27 3.96 -5.99 -1.80
C VAL A 27 3.51 -5.16 -0.60
N MET A 28 3.45 -5.76 0.59
CA MET A 28 3.03 -5.08 1.81
C MET A 28 3.84 -3.80 2.09
N PRO A 29 3.20 -2.77 2.68
CA PRO A 29 3.93 -1.58 3.11
C PRO A 29 5.00 -1.94 4.14
N VAL A 30 5.99 -1.06 4.32
CA VAL A 30 7.21 -1.29 5.12
C VAL A 30 8.17 -2.29 4.46
N PHE A 31 7.73 -3.51 4.18
CA PHE A 31 8.60 -4.60 3.71
C PHE A 31 8.83 -4.60 2.19
N GLY A 32 7.87 -4.14 1.40
CA GLY A 32 7.93 -4.10 -0.07
C GLY A 32 8.75 -2.95 -0.66
N TYR A 33 9.34 -2.07 0.15
CA TYR A 33 10.13 -0.94 -0.35
C TYR A 33 11.43 -1.39 -1.03
N ASN A 34 11.75 -0.77 -2.18
CA ASN A 34 12.98 -1.04 -2.95
C ASN A 34 14.27 -0.77 -2.17
N SER A 35 14.22 0.02 -1.10
CA SER A 35 15.35 0.26 -0.20
C SER A 35 15.75 -0.96 0.63
N ILE A 36 14.88 -1.97 0.75
CA ILE A 36 15.17 -3.20 1.49
C ILE A 36 15.76 -4.25 0.54
N PRO A 37 16.99 -4.73 0.79
CA PRO A 37 17.62 -5.78 -0.01
C PRO A 37 16.72 -7.01 -0.12
N ALA A 38 16.68 -7.63 -1.30
CA ALA A 38 15.89 -8.84 -1.53
C ALA A 38 16.22 -9.95 -0.52
N LEU A 39 17.50 -10.10 -0.15
CA LEU A 39 17.94 -11.07 0.85
C LEU A 39 17.32 -10.84 2.23
N ALA A 40 17.21 -9.58 2.66
CA ALA A 40 16.58 -9.25 3.94
C ALA A 40 15.08 -9.58 3.92
N ARG A 41 14.38 -9.32 2.81
CA ARG A 41 12.97 -9.67 2.65
C ARG A 41 12.74 -11.18 2.71
N ILE A 42 13.57 -11.96 2.01
CA ILE A 42 13.51 -13.42 2.04
C ILE A 42 13.81 -13.94 3.46
N ALA A 43 14.79 -13.38 4.15
CA ALA A 43 15.11 -13.76 5.52
C ALA A 43 13.94 -13.48 6.49
N VAL A 44 13.27 -12.34 6.37
CA VAL A 44 12.07 -12.03 7.17
C VAL A 44 10.94 -13.00 6.84
N ALA A 45 10.68 -13.29 5.57
CA ALA A 45 9.66 -14.28 5.17
C ALA A 45 9.95 -15.67 5.78
N PHE A 46 11.21 -16.11 5.73
CA PHE A 46 11.65 -17.36 6.35
C PHE A 46 11.42 -17.39 7.86
N LEU A 47 11.80 -16.30 8.56
CA LEU A 47 11.63 -16.19 10.01
C LEU A 47 10.15 -16.19 10.41
N VAL A 48 9.33 -15.37 9.74
CA VAL A 48 7.88 -15.30 10.00
C VAL A 48 7.22 -16.66 9.75
N THR A 49 7.58 -17.34 8.65
CA THR A 49 7.07 -18.68 8.34
C THR A 49 7.46 -19.67 9.44
N SER A 50 8.71 -19.65 9.89
CA SER A 50 9.21 -20.56 10.93
C SER A 50 8.51 -20.35 12.28
N VAL A 51 8.09 -19.13 12.59
CA VAL A 51 7.34 -18.80 13.80
C VAL A 51 5.87 -19.19 13.69
N LEU A 52 5.23 -18.94 12.55
CA LEU A 52 3.81 -19.23 12.35
C LEU A 52 3.51 -20.71 12.08
N PHE A 53 4.45 -21.45 11.48
CA PHE A 53 4.28 -22.87 11.17
C PHE A 53 3.79 -23.74 12.35
N PRO A 54 4.40 -23.71 13.55
CA PRO A 54 3.91 -24.49 14.69
C PRO A 54 2.57 -24.00 15.25
N MET A 55 2.11 -22.81 14.89
CA MET A 55 0.82 -22.26 15.35
C MET A 55 -0.37 -22.82 14.56
N HIS A 56 -0.12 -23.44 13.40
CA HIS A 56 -1.15 -24.02 12.52
C HIS A 56 -0.97 -25.54 12.33
N PRO A 57 -0.94 -26.36 13.39
CA PRO A 57 -0.62 -27.79 13.30
C PRO A 57 -1.72 -28.63 12.63
N GLU A 58 -2.99 -28.20 12.73
CA GLU A 58 -4.15 -28.94 12.21
C GLU A 58 -4.40 -28.73 10.71
N MET A 59 -3.57 -27.92 10.04
CA MET A 59 -3.68 -27.71 8.61
C MET A 59 -3.18 -28.96 7.87
N GLN A 60 -4.11 -29.88 7.65
CA GLN A 60 -3.88 -31.13 6.93
C GLN A 60 -3.90 -30.86 5.44
N LEU A 61 -2.74 -31.03 4.79
CA LEU A 61 -2.70 -31.20 3.35
C LEU A 61 -3.13 -32.63 3.03
N THR A 62 -4.17 -32.78 2.24
CA THR A 62 -4.40 -34.05 1.54
C THR A 62 -3.21 -34.23 0.59
N LEU A 63 -2.41 -35.28 0.81
CA LEU A 63 -1.25 -35.66 -0.02
C LEU A 63 -1.54 -35.39 -1.50
N MET A 64 -0.78 -34.46 -2.08
CA MET A 64 -0.91 -34.11 -3.49
C MET A 64 -0.13 -35.15 -4.32
N PRO A 65 -0.79 -36.01 -5.11
CA PRO A 65 -0.12 -37.16 -5.72
C PRO A 65 0.88 -36.78 -6.84
N GLY A 66 0.90 -35.53 -7.30
CA GLY A 66 1.67 -35.12 -8.48
C GLY A 66 2.34 -33.75 -8.39
N VAL A 67 3.54 -33.66 -8.98
CA VAL A 67 4.35 -32.43 -9.10
C VAL A 67 3.57 -31.28 -9.74
N LEU A 68 2.75 -31.57 -10.76
CA LEU A 68 1.96 -30.56 -11.45
C LEU A 68 0.89 -29.91 -10.55
N GLU A 69 0.24 -30.71 -9.70
CA GLU A 69 -0.76 -30.20 -8.76
C GLU A 69 -0.08 -29.31 -7.71
N PHE A 70 1.08 -29.73 -7.18
CA PHE A 70 1.84 -28.95 -6.22
C PHE A 70 2.23 -27.57 -6.78
N PHE A 71 2.70 -27.52 -8.03
CA PHE A 71 2.96 -26.25 -8.72
C PHE A 71 1.70 -25.37 -8.87
N ALA A 72 0.54 -25.96 -9.16
CA ALA A 72 -0.71 -25.21 -9.23
C ALA A 72 -1.10 -24.60 -7.88
N VAL A 73 -0.86 -25.32 -6.78
CA VAL A 73 -1.08 -24.79 -5.42
C VAL A 73 -0.07 -23.68 -5.09
N ILE A 74 1.21 -23.82 -5.43
CA ILE A 74 2.18 -22.71 -5.25
C ILE A 74 1.70 -21.45 -5.95
N ILE A 75 1.26 -21.55 -7.21
CA ILE A 75 0.75 -20.41 -7.97
C ILE A 75 -0.42 -19.76 -7.23
N ARG A 76 -1.37 -20.56 -6.75
CA ARG A 76 -2.53 -20.09 -5.97
C ARG A 76 -2.11 -19.38 -4.67
N GLU A 77 -1.20 -19.96 -3.91
CA GLU A 77 -0.67 -19.37 -2.67
C GLU A 77 0.03 -18.04 -2.93
N VAL A 78 0.81 -17.96 -4.01
CA VAL A 78 1.45 -16.71 -4.45
C VAL A 78 0.39 -15.68 -4.80
N PHE A 79 -0.65 -16.05 -5.57
CA PHE A 79 -1.75 -15.14 -5.94
C PHE A 79 -2.51 -14.61 -4.72
N ILE A 80 -2.88 -15.47 -3.76
CA ILE A 80 -3.54 -15.07 -2.51
C ILE A 80 -2.67 -14.06 -1.77
N GLY A 81 -1.38 -14.37 -1.61
CA GLY A 81 -0.48 -13.47 -0.91
C GLY A 81 -0.27 -12.13 -1.62
N LEU A 82 -0.16 -12.13 -2.95
CA LEU A 82 -0.10 -10.90 -3.75
C LEU A 82 -1.38 -10.07 -3.61
N SER A 83 -2.55 -10.69 -3.66
CA SER A 83 -3.84 -10.00 -3.52
C SER A 83 -3.96 -9.31 -2.17
N ILE A 84 -3.62 -10.00 -1.08
CA ILE A 84 -3.68 -9.41 0.27
C ILE A 84 -2.61 -8.31 0.41
N GLY A 85 -1.39 -8.56 -0.07
CA GLY A 85 -0.33 -7.55 -0.07
C GLY A 85 -0.70 -6.29 -0.85
N LEU A 86 -1.36 -6.44 -2.01
CA LEU A 86 -1.86 -5.34 -2.84
C LEU A 86 -2.91 -4.50 -2.13
N VAL A 87 -3.93 -5.13 -1.57
CA VAL A 87 -4.96 -4.43 -0.79
C VAL A 87 -4.33 -3.67 0.38
N THR A 88 -3.27 -4.25 0.95
CA THR A 88 -2.59 -3.65 2.08
C THR A 88 -1.76 -2.40 1.69
N ILE A 89 -1.24 -2.32 0.46
CA ILE A 89 -0.50 -1.14 0.02
C ILE A 89 -1.42 0.02 -0.41
N PHE A 90 -2.71 -0.23 -0.69
CA PHE A 90 -3.64 0.80 -1.21
C PHE A 90 -3.75 2.06 -0.35
N ILE A 91 -3.70 1.93 0.98
CA ILE A 91 -3.70 3.11 1.87
C ILE A 91 -2.50 4.03 1.60
N PHE A 92 -1.31 3.46 1.38
CA PHE A 92 -0.09 4.21 1.03
C PHE A 92 -0.13 4.71 -0.41
N THR A 93 -0.71 3.95 -1.34
CA THR A 93 -0.95 4.41 -2.71
C THR A 93 -1.86 5.63 -2.72
N GLY A 94 -2.89 5.68 -1.87
CA GLY A 94 -3.76 6.84 -1.72
C GLY A 94 -3.01 8.07 -1.20
N VAL A 95 -2.10 7.90 -0.23
CA VAL A 95 -1.23 8.98 0.26
C VAL A 95 -0.27 9.47 -0.83
N GLN A 96 0.34 8.55 -1.60
CA GLN A 96 1.18 8.91 -2.74
C GLN A 96 0.39 9.70 -3.79
N PHE A 97 -0.84 9.27 -4.08
CA PHE A 97 -1.74 9.97 -5.00
C PHE A 97 -2.09 11.37 -4.49
N ALA A 98 -2.33 11.54 -3.19
CA ALA A 98 -2.52 12.85 -2.58
C ALA A 98 -1.34 13.79 -2.85
N GLY A 99 -0.12 13.31 -2.60
CA GLY A 99 1.10 14.09 -2.82
C GLY A 99 1.39 14.36 -4.29
N TYR A 100 1.04 13.43 -5.19
CA TYR A 100 1.09 13.65 -6.63
C TYR A 100 0.18 14.82 -7.03
N ILE A 101 -1.10 14.79 -6.62
CA ILE A 101 -2.05 15.84 -6.96
C ILE A 101 -1.63 17.19 -6.37
N MET A 102 -1.25 17.22 -5.09
CA MET A 102 -0.78 18.45 -4.45
C MET A 102 0.42 19.05 -5.16
N GLY A 103 1.44 18.24 -5.46
CA GLY A 103 2.64 18.71 -6.15
C GLY A 103 2.35 19.18 -7.57
N HIS A 104 1.48 18.47 -8.29
CA HIS A 104 1.05 18.87 -9.62
C HIS A 104 0.31 20.22 -9.58
N SER A 105 -0.61 20.41 -8.64
CA SER A 105 -1.35 21.67 -8.50
C SER A 105 -0.46 22.84 -8.08
N MET A 106 0.56 22.62 -7.25
CA MET A 106 1.55 23.66 -6.90
C MET A 106 2.45 24.06 -8.08
N GLY A 107 2.56 23.23 -9.12
CA GLY A 107 3.40 23.48 -10.30
C GLY A 107 4.76 22.77 -10.29
N PHE A 108 5.00 21.83 -9.36
CA PHE A 108 6.24 21.03 -9.36
C PHE A 108 6.34 20.09 -10.58
N SER A 109 5.23 19.82 -11.27
CA SER A 109 5.19 19.00 -12.48
C SER A 109 5.98 19.60 -13.66
N MET A 110 6.23 20.92 -13.69
CA MET A 110 7.05 21.53 -14.74
C MET A 110 8.54 21.17 -14.63
N ILE A 111 9.05 20.79 -13.45
CA ILE A 111 10.44 20.35 -13.29
C ILE A 111 10.70 19.08 -14.11
N ASN A 112 9.73 18.17 -14.14
CA ASN A 112 9.82 16.91 -14.89
C ASN A 112 9.73 17.10 -16.41
N THR A 113 9.21 18.23 -16.89
CA THR A 113 9.17 18.56 -18.33
C THR A 113 10.43 19.25 -18.84
N ILE A 114 11.24 19.84 -17.95
CA ILE A 114 12.47 20.56 -18.30
C ILE A 114 13.66 19.60 -18.41
N ASP A 115 13.64 18.48 -17.68
CA ASP A 115 14.64 17.41 -17.80
C ASP A 115 13.98 16.01 -17.77
N PRO A 116 13.59 15.46 -18.94
CA PRO A 116 13.09 14.09 -19.04
C PRO A 116 14.17 13.02 -18.82
N MET A 117 15.46 13.38 -18.69
CA MET A 117 16.54 12.46 -18.32
C MET A 117 16.69 12.32 -16.81
N SER A 118 16.07 13.20 -16.01
CA SER A 118 15.88 12.98 -14.58
C SER A 118 14.90 11.83 -14.38
N GLU A 119 15.39 10.66 -13.99
CA GLU A 119 14.56 9.50 -13.61
C GLU A 119 13.70 9.74 -12.34
N GLN A 120 13.54 10.99 -11.88
CA GLN A 120 12.68 11.36 -10.76
C GLN A 120 11.20 11.32 -11.16
N ASN A 121 10.70 10.11 -11.42
CA ASN A 121 9.30 9.81 -11.67
C ASN A 121 8.44 9.86 -10.39
N MET A 122 9.05 9.91 -9.20
CA MET A 122 8.32 10.06 -7.94
C MET A 122 8.15 11.54 -7.57
N PRO A 123 6.89 12.01 -7.39
CA PRO A 123 6.64 13.36 -6.90
C PRO A 123 7.26 13.54 -5.51
N LEU A 124 8.11 14.55 -5.34
CA LEU A 124 8.78 14.88 -4.08
C LEU A 124 7.79 14.92 -2.89
N LEU A 125 6.65 15.59 -3.09
CA LEU A 125 5.58 15.67 -2.09
C LEU A 125 4.94 14.31 -1.77
N GLY A 126 4.77 13.46 -2.79
CA GLY A 126 4.29 12.09 -2.60
C GLY A 126 5.23 11.30 -1.69
N GLN A 127 6.53 11.41 -1.90
CA GLN A 127 7.53 10.73 -1.07
C GLN A 127 7.53 11.26 0.38
N ILE A 128 7.50 12.57 0.58
CA ILE A 128 7.44 13.20 1.92
C ILE A 128 6.19 12.74 2.68
N LEU A 129 5.02 12.80 2.04
CA LEU A 129 3.77 12.39 2.69
C LEU A 129 3.72 10.89 2.97
N THR A 130 4.31 10.08 2.10
CA THR A 130 4.40 8.63 2.31
C THR A 130 5.33 8.30 3.48
N MET A 131 6.45 9.00 3.62
CA MET A 131 7.33 8.89 4.80
C MET A 131 6.60 9.30 6.08
N LEU A 132 5.84 10.40 6.04
CA LEU A 132 5.01 10.83 7.17
C LEU A 132 3.96 9.77 7.54
N ALA A 133 3.25 9.24 6.54
CA ALA A 133 2.27 8.17 6.71
C ALA A 133 2.92 6.90 7.28
N LEU A 134 4.14 6.56 6.86
CA LEU A 134 4.90 5.43 7.38
C LEU A 134 5.23 5.61 8.87
N VAL A 135 5.67 6.80 9.27
CA VAL A 135 5.94 7.11 10.69
C VAL A 135 4.65 6.98 11.51
N ILE A 136 3.53 7.55 11.05
CA ILE A 136 2.25 7.44 11.74
C ILE A 136 1.78 5.99 11.81
N PHE A 137 1.92 5.24 10.71
CA PHE A 137 1.58 3.82 10.64
C PHE A 137 2.38 3.01 11.66
N LEU A 138 3.68 3.27 11.81
CA LEU A 138 4.51 2.62 12.83
C LEU A 138 4.11 3.03 14.26
N MET A 139 3.76 4.30 14.48
CA MET A 139 3.24 4.78 15.77
C MET A 139 1.89 4.15 16.16
N MET A 140 1.12 3.67 15.18
CA MET A 140 -0.16 2.98 15.39
C MET A 140 -0.01 1.45 15.42
N ASP A 141 1.21 0.94 15.57
CA ASP A 141 1.50 -0.50 15.53
C ASP A 141 1.07 -1.18 14.23
N GLY A 142 1.07 -0.46 13.11
CA GLY A 142 0.60 -1.01 11.85
C GLY A 142 1.39 -2.20 11.34
N HIS A 143 2.66 -2.33 11.74
CA HIS A 143 3.47 -3.51 11.48
C HIS A 143 2.97 -4.77 12.23
N HIS A 144 2.40 -4.62 13.43
CA HIS A 144 1.71 -5.72 14.13
C HIS A 144 0.44 -6.12 13.38
N PHE A 145 -0.31 -5.15 12.85
CA PHE A 145 -1.48 -5.44 12.02
C PHE A 145 -1.11 -6.23 10.75
N LEU A 146 0.03 -5.94 10.10
CA LEU A 146 0.50 -6.72 8.95
C LEU A 146 0.73 -8.19 9.31
N LEU A 147 1.39 -8.46 10.45
CA LEU A 147 1.63 -9.81 10.93
C LEU A 147 0.32 -10.52 11.31
N MET A 148 -0.61 -9.80 11.94
CA MET A 148 -1.95 -10.31 12.23
C MET A 148 -2.72 -10.66 10.95
N ALA A 149 -2.62 -9.83 9.90
CA ALA A 149 -3.24 -10.11 8.61
C ALA A 149 -2.63 -11.34 7.91
N VAL A 150 -1.31 -11.58 8.09
CA VAL A 150 -0.67 -12.82 7.63
C VAL A 150 -1.25 -14.02 8.37
N ASP A 151 -1.33 -13.98 9.70
CA ASP A 151 -1.88 -15.08 10.50
C ASP A 151 -3.36 -15.34 10.17
N GLU A 152 -4.18 -14.29 10.12
CA GLU A 152 -5.60 -14.36 9.75
C GLU A 152 -5.79 -14.98 8.36
N SER A 153 -4.86 -14.75 7.42
CA SER A 153 -4.93 -15.37 6.09
C SER A 153 -4.88 -16.90 6.15
N PHE A 154 -4.13 -17.48 7.10
CA PHE A 154 -4.04 -18.93 7.27
C PHE A 154 -5.22 -19.51 8.04
N VAL A 155 -5.77 -18.74 9.00
CA VAL A 155 -6.99 -19.10 9.73
C VAL A 155 -8.19 -19.16 8.78
N GLN A 156 -8.36 -18.12 7.96
CA GLN A 156 -9.51 -18.01 7.06
C GLN A 156 -9.34 -18.84 5.79
N ILE A 157 -8.13 -18.89 5.25
CA ILE A 157 -7.82 -19.56 3.98
C ILE A 157 -6.79 -20.66 4.22
N PRO A 158 -7.20 -21.88 4.62
CA PRO A 158 -6.30 -23.01 4.73
C PRO A 158 -5.46 -23.22 3.46
N ILE A 159 -4.24 -23.72 3.60
CA ILE A 159 -3.34 -23.96 2.46
C ILE A 159 -3.99 -24.91 1.46
N GLY A 160 -3.83 -24.60 0.17
CA GLY A 160 -4.47 -25.38 -0.90
C GLY A 160 -5.97 -25.10 -1.03
N THR A 161 -6.52 -24.16 -0.27
CA THR A 161 -7.90 -23.65 -0.38
C THR A 161 -7.90 -22.15 -0.72
N GLY A 162 -9.08 -21.55 -0.93
CA GLY A 162 -9.24 -20.12 -1.30
C GLY A 162 -9.38 -19.84 -2.79
N ALA A 163 -10.40 -19.10 -3.20
CA ALA A 163 -10.59 -18.74 -4.60
C ALA A 163 -10.94 -17.25 -4.68
N LEU A 164 -10.77 -16.68 -5.87
CA LEU A 164 -11.32 -15.36 -6.16
C LEU A 164 -12.84 -15.49 -6.27
N SER A 165 -13.54 -15.36 -5.13
CA SER A 165 -14.98 -15.25 -5.12
C SER A 165 -15.41 -13.92 -5.75
N ASP A 166 -16.65 -13.84 -6.23
CA ASP A 166 -17.21 -12.58 -6.73
C ASP A 166 -17.15 -11.48 -5.66
N LYS A 167 -17.29 -11.84 -4.39
CA LYS A 167 -17.15 -10.90 -3.26
C LYS A 167 -15.73 -10.39 -3.12
N ALA A 168 -14.72 -11.24 -3.29
CA ALA A 168 -13.32 -10.83 -3.24
C ALA A 168 -13.00 -9.86 -4.39
N ILE A 169 -13.48 -10.15 -5.61
CA ILE A 169 -13.28 -9.27 -6.77
C ILE A 169 -13.94 -7.91 -6.54
N GLN A 170 -15.18 -7.89 -6.03
CA GLN A 170 -15.88 -6.64 -5.68
C GLN A 170 -15.15 -5.88 -4.57
N GLY A 171 -14.72 -6.57 -3.50
CA GLY A 171 -13.96 -5.98 -2.41
C GLY A 171 -12.66 -5.34 -2.89
N PHE A 172 -11.91 -6.04 -3.75
CA PHE A 172 -10.70 -5.50 -4.37
C PHE A 172 -10.98 -4.24 -5.20
N ALA A 173 -12.05 -4.25 -5.99
CA ALA A 173 -12.46 -3.09 -6.79
C ALA A 173 -12.85 -1.89 -5.90
N MET A 174 -13.59 -2.12 -4.82
CA MET A 174 -13.96 -1.06 -3.87
C MET A 174 -12.73 -0.49 -3.16
N LEU A 175 -11.84 -1.36 -2.66
CA LEU A 175 -10.62 -0.95 -1.97
C LEU A 175 -9.64 -0.21 -2.90
N SER A 176 -9.60 -0.57 -4.18
CA SER A 176 -8.82 0.19 -5.16
C SER A 176 -9.44 1.55 -5.50
N ALA A 177 -10.78 1.67 -5.51
CA ALA A 177 -11.45 2.96 -5.64
C ALA A 177 -11.17 3.89 -4.45
N ASP A 178 -10.98 3.33 -3.25
CA ASP A 178 -10.64 4.10 -2.06
C ASP A 178 -9.28 4.79 -2.13
N ILE A 179 -8.36 4.35 -3.02
CA ILE A 179 -7.11 5.07 -3.31
C ILE A 179 -7.41 6.53 -3.70
N PHE A 180 -8.38 6.73 -4.59
CA PHE A 180 -8.78 8.06 -5.06
C PHE A 180 -9.46 8.86 -3.95
N ASN A 181 -10.30 8.19 -3.15
CA ASN A 181 -11.01 8.78 -2.03
C ASN A 181 -10.03 9.31 -0.97
N ILE A 182 -9.05 8.50 -0.58
CA ILE A 182 -7.97 8.86 0.34
C ILE A 182 -7.15 10.02 -0.25
N GLY A 183 -6.75 9.91 -1.51
CA GLY A 183 -5.95 10.92 -2.18
C GLY A 183 -6.61 12.30 -2.22
N ILE A 184 -7.89 12.36 -2.61
CA ILE A 184 -8.65 13.60 -2.66
C ILE A 184 -8.86 14.18 -1.26
N LYS A 185 -9.23 13.36 -0.27
CA LYS A 185 -9.44 13.83 1.12
C LYS A 185 -8.18 14.44 1.72
N LEU A 186 -7.02 13.82 1.50
CA LEU A 186 -5.74 14.32 2.00
C LEU A 186 -5.25 15.56 1.22
N ALA A 187 -5.49 15.61 -0.09
CA ALA A 187 -5.08 16.74 -0.93
C ALA A 187 -6.04 17.95 -0.84
N ALA A 188 -7.28 17.75 -0.41
CA ALA A 188 -8.34 18.75 -0.37
C ALA A 188 -7.93 20.13 0.18
N PRO A 189 -7.30 20.26 1.38
CA PRO A 189 -6.98 21.58 1.92
C PRO A 189 -6.03 22.37 1.02
N VAL A 190 -5.02 21.71 0.46
CA VAL A 190 -4.06 22.32 -0.46
C VAL A 190 -4.71 22.62 -1.81
N LEU A 191 -5.47 21.67 -2.36
CA LEU A 191 -6.15 21.82 -3.64
C LEU A 191 -7.09 23.02 -3.66
N VAL A 192 -7.89 23.18 -2.62
CA VAL A 192 -8.84 24.30 -2.49
C VAL A 192 -8.10 25.63 -2.43
N THR A 193 -7.05 25.74 -1.62
CA THR A 193 -6.29 27.00 -1.52
C THR A 193 -5.57 27.34 -2.83
N ILE A 194 -5.01 26.35 -3.53
CA ILE A 194 -4.43 26.56 -4.86
C ILE A 194 -5.49 26.97 -5.87
N LEU A 195 -6.66 26.34 -5.88
CA LEU A 195 -7.77 26.72 -6.77
C LEU A 195 -8.19 28.18 -6.55
N VAL A 196 -8.30 28.62 -5.30
CA VAL A 196 -8.59 30.03 -4.96
C VAL A 196 -7.47 30.95 -5.47
N SER A 197 -6.21 30.52 -5.36
CA SER A 197 -5.06 31.26 -5.86
C SER A 197 -5.09 31.40 -7.39
N GLU A 198 -5.52 30.36 -8.12
CA GLU A 198 -5.69 30.41 -9.58
C GLU A 198 -6.76 31.43 -9.99
N VAL A 199 -7.89 31.46 -9.29
CA VAL A 199 -8.94 32.45 -9.55
C VAL A 199 -8.41 33.87 -9.29
N ALA A 200 -7.67 34.07 -8.19
CA ALA A 200 -7.07 35.36 -7.88
C ALA A 200 -6.05 35.80 -8.96
N LEU A 201 -5.16 34.90 -9.39
CA LEU A 201 -4.19 35.16 -10.44
C LEU A 201 -4.86 35.43 -11.80
N GLY A 202 -5.95 34.73 -12.11
CA GLY A 202 -6.74 34.95 -13.33
C GLY A 202 -7.40 36.33 -13.37
N ILE A 203 -7.92 36.81 -12.23
CA ILE A 203 -8.43 38.19 -12.12
C ILE A 203 -7.31 39.20 -12.36
N VAL A 204 -6.16 38.99 -11.71
CA VAL A 204 -4.99 39.87 -11.85
C VAL A 204 -4.46 39.88 -13.30
N ALA A 205 -4.43 38.74 -13.98
CA ALA A 205 -4.04 38.65 -15.40
C ALA A 205 -4.92 39.51 -16.30
N ARG A 206 -6.22 39.58 -15.99
CA ARG A 206 -7.17 40.42 -16.73
C ARG A 206 -7.00 41.91 -16.40
N THR A 207 -6.68 42.25 -15.16
CA THR A 207 -6.52 43.64 -14.71
C THR A 207 -5.17 44.25 -15.13
N VAL A 208 -4.10 43.47 -15.15
CA VAL A 208 -2.75 43.91 -15.54
C VAL A 208 -2.19 42.99 -16.64
N PRO A 209 -2.63 43.16 -17.91
CA PRO A 209 -2.26 42.25 -19.01
C PRO A 209 -0.76 42.28 -19.37
N GLN A 210 -0.08 43.36 -19.01
CA GLN A 210 1.37 43.53 -19.22
C GLN A 210 2.20 42.64 -18.29
N MET A 211 1.59 42.10 -17.22
CA MET A 211 2.29 41.27 -16.26
C MET A 211 2.28 39.81 -16.71
N ASN A 212 3.46 39.19 -16.81
CA ASN A 212 3.56 37.77 -17.09
C ASN A 212 3.16 36.97 -15.85
N VAL A 213 1.89 36.60 -15.78
CA VAL A 213 1.30 35.87 -14.65
C VAL A 213 1.96 34.51 -14.44
N TRP A 214 2.58 33.91 -15.45
CA TRP A 214 3.35 32.68 -15.27
C TRP A 214 4.59 32.88 -14.40
N ILE A 215 5.29 34.01 -14.54
CA ILE A 215 6.52 34.30 -13.78
C ILE A 215 6.22 34.47 -12.29
N ILE A 216 5.08 35.07 -11.95
CA ILE A 216 4.69 35.36 -10.56
C ILE A 216 3.84 34.24 -9.97
N GLY A 217 3.02 33.60 -10.78
CA GLY A 217 2.06 32.58 -10.37
C GLY A 217 2.73 31.33 -9.81
N PHE A 218 3.80 30.83 -10.43
CA PHE A 218 4.49 29.63 -9.94
C PHE A 218 5.11 29.82 -8.53
N PRO A 219 5.97 30.84 -8.28
CA PRO A 219 6.48 31.08 -6.94
C PRO A 219 5.38 31.28 -5.90
N LEU A 220 4.32 32.00 -6.25
CA LEU A 220 3.19 32.25 -5.36
C LEU A 220 2.47 30.94 -5.01
N LYS A 221 2.14 30.11 -6.01
CA LYS A 221 1.45 28.83 -5.81
C LYS A 221 2.27 27.88 -4.95
N ILE A 222 3.59 27.81 -5.16
CA ILE A 222 4.47 26.99 -4.34
C ILE A 222 4.45 27.48 -2.88
N MET A 223 4.60 28.80 -2.65
CA MET A 223 4.56 29.34 -1.30
C MET A 223 3.22 29.10 -0.60
N VAL A 224 2.11 29.42 -1.26
CA VAL A 224 0.77 29.22 -0.71
C VAL A 224 0.50 27.74 -0.44
N GLY A 225 0.90 26.87 -1.36
CA GLY A 225 0.77 25.42 -1.23
C GLY A 225 1.55 24.86 -0.04
N LEU A 226 2.82 25.25 0.13
CA LEU A 226 3.65 24.79 1.23
C LEU A 226 3.19 25.33 2.59
N VAL A 227 2.76 26.60 2.65
CA VAL A 227 2.18 27.18 3.87
C VAL A 227 0.89 26.45 4.24
N THR A 228 0.01 26.22 3.28
CA THR A 228 -1.25 25.49 3.50
C THR A 228 -0.98 24.06 3.96
N LEU A 229 -0.04 23.37 3.32
CA LEU A 229 0.36 22.01 3.71
C LEU A 229 0.87 21.99 5.15
N SER A 230 1.74 22.94 5.52
CA SER A 230 2.31 23.04 6.88
C SER A 230 1.21 23.25 7.93
N LEU A 231 0.23 24.11 7.66
CA LEU A 231 -0.91 24.35 8.54
C LEU A 231 -1.88 23.16 8.58
N ALA A 232 -1.99 22.41 7.48
CA ALA A 232 -2.86 21.25 7.35
C ALA A 232 -2.25 19.95 7.88
N LEU A 233 -0.96 19.93 8.29
CA LEU A 233 -0.30 18.72 8.80
C LEU A 233 -1.08 18.01 9.93
N PRO A 234 -1.56 18.70 10.99
CA PRO A 234 -2.34 18.04 12.04
C PRO A 234 -3.63 17.41 11.52
N MET A 235 -4.28 18.05 10.54
CA MET A 235 -5.46 17.54 9.88
C MET A 235 -5.14 16.29 9.05
N ILE A 236 -4.04 16.30 8.29
CA ILE A 236 -3.56 15.15 7.51
C ILE A 236 -3.31 13.94 8.43
N VAL A 237 -2.66 14.16 9.58
CA VAL A 237 -2.44 13.11 10.59
C VAL A 237 -3.77 12.54 11.07
N TYR A 238 -4.71 13.40 11.47
CA TYR A 238 -6.03 12.97 11.95
C TYR A 238 -6.81 12.17 10.88
N VAL A 239 -6.82 12.66 9.64
CA VAL A 239 -7.49 11.98 8.52
C VAL A 239 -6.84 10.63 8.23
N PHE A 240 -5.52 10.55 8.20
CA PHE A 240 -4.80 9.30 7.99
C PHE A 240 -5.12 8.28 9.09
N GLN A 241 -5.09 8.68 10.37
CA GLN A 241 -5.46 7.78 11.48
C GLN A 241 -6.89 7.26 11.35
N LYS A 242 -7.84 8.12 10.96
CA LYS A 242 -9.23 7.72 10.77
C LYS A 242 -9.40 6.75 9.60
N VAL A 243 -8.74 7.03 8.47
CA VAL A 243 -8.74 6.15 7.29
C VAL A 243 -8.11 4.81 7.64
N TYR A 244 -6.97 4.81 8.33
CA TYR A 244 -6.25 3.61 8.72
C TYR A 244 -7.12 2.66 9.57
N ARG A 245 -7.86 3.19 10.56
CA ARG A 245 -8.75 2.37 11.40
C ARG A 245 -9.88 1.70 10.61
N GLY A 246 -10.44 2.37 9.61
CA GLY A 246 -11.45 1.77 8.73
C GLY A 246 -10.84 0.70 7.83
N TRP A 247 -9.73 1.05 7.19
CA TRP A 247 -8.99 0.17 6.28
C TRP A 247 -8.55 -1.15 6.94
N GLN A 248 -8.23 -1.15 8.24
CA GLN A 248 -7.93 -2.40 8.95
C GLN A 248 -9.09 -3.40 8.88
N GLY A 249 -10.32 -2.93 9.07
CA GLY A 249 -11.52 -3.77 8.95
C GLY A 249 -11.71 -4.26 7.51
N ASP A 250 -11.57 -3.36 6.54
CA ASP A 250 -11.76 -3.69 5.13
C ASP A 250 -10.77 -4.74 4.62
N VAL A 251 -9.51 -4.72 5.10
CA VAL A 251 -8.50 -5.75 4.78
C VAL A 251 -8.92 -7.12 5.32
N ILE A 252 -9.43 -7.19 6.55
CA ILE A 252 -9.87 -8.46 7.16
C ILE A 252 -11.12 -8.99 6.45
N ASP A 253 -12.06 -8.11 6.11
CA ASP A 253 -13.25 -8.48 5.34
C ASP A 253 -12.88 -8.95 3.92
N PHE A 254 -11.86 -8.36 3.31
CA PHE A 254 -11.30 -8.86 2.05
C PHE A 254 -10.67 -10.26 2.20
N ILE A 255 -9.89 -10.51 3.26
CA ILE A 255 -9.33 -11.85 3.53
C ILE A 255 -10.45 -12.87 3.68
N ARG A 256 -11.52 -12.55 4.41
CA ARG A 256 -12.69 -13.41 4.57
C ARG A 256 -13.43 -13.64 3.25
N ALA A 257 -13.48 -12.64 2.37
CA ALA A 257 -14.11 -12.76 1.06
C ALA A 257 -13.36 -13.71 0.12
N LEU A 258 -12.06 -13.96 0.34
CA LEU A 258 -11.25 -14.93 -0.43
C LEU A 258 -11.55 -16.40 -0.07
N VAL A 259 -12.32 -16.64 0.99
CA VAL A 259 -12.80 -17.98 1.36
C VAL A 259 -13.95 -18.38 0.44
N ASN A 260 -13.88 -19.60 -0.10
CA ASN A 260 -14.91 -20.15 -0.98
C ASN A 260 -16.20 -20.43 -0.20
N THR A 261 -17.34 -20.13 -0.83
CA THR A 261 -18.58 -20.91 -0.66
C THR A 261 -18.47 -22.25 -1.36
#